data_AF-A0A343TL65-F1
#
_entry.id   AF-A0A343TL65-F1
#
_cell.length_a   1.000
_cell.length_b   1.000
_cell.length_c   1.000
_cell.angle_alpha   90.00
_cell.angle_beta   90.00
_cell.angle_gamma   90.00
#
_symmetry.space_group_name_H-M   'P 1'
#
loop_
_entity.id
_entity.type
_entity.pdbx_description
1 polymer ?
#
loop_
_entity_poly.entity_id
_entity_poly.type
_entity_poly.pdbx_seq_one_letter_code
_entity_poly.pdbx_strand_id
1 'polypeptide(L)'
;MAVALLNLVEKALRVAKQALGNHAGKPESGGLPREAHIVAHCIRKEEGHTFTELVDRIGLMPEVCDRLGIHPEALPDPTTFYHSVDRYAMYVWRALLRVSAQQLRQSGHIALDSTFFERDQASQYYLQRQNRTVTTIKATTLTDTESLVVLDVHCCIEREHDTKAGPRVVVADNGFQDWHTEYELSAYDLDYCVHHRGSKPMAVAHNALNRANGYEQRWMAETSYSTTKRTQASALRSRFWYRQFREVVLMFALHNIKKTVEKL
;
A
#
# COMPACT_ATOMS: atom_id res chain seq x y z
N MET A 1 21.78 11.40 3.57
CA MET A 1 20.53 11.03 4.27
C MET A 1 19.56 12.20 4.39
N ALA A 2 19.93 13.35 4.94
CA ALA A 2 19.01 14.50 5.09
C ALA A 2 18.36 14.97 3.78
N VAL A 3 19.14 15.12 2.69
CA VAL A 3 18.64 15.53 1.36
C VAL A 3 17.62 14.52 0.78
N ALA A 4 17.83 13.22 1.02
CA ALA A 4 16.92 12.17 0.53
C ALA A 4 15.57 12.20 1.26
N LEU A 5 15.59 12.43 2.58
CA LEU A 5 14.37 12.54 3.38
C LEU A 5 13.59 13.81 3.04
N LEU A 6 14.27 14.95 2.83
CA LEU A 6 13.58 16.18 2.42
C LEU A 6 12.88 16.03 1.07
N ASN A 7 13.55 15.43 0.08
CA ASN A 7 12.93 15.11 -1.22
C ASN A 7 11.71 14.20 -1.06
N LEU A 8 11.79 13.18 -0.20
CA LEU A 8 10.66 12.32 0.14
C LEU A 8 9.51 13.13 0.73
N VAL A 9 9.78 14.00 1.70
CA VAL A 9 8.78 14.87 2.34
C VAL A 9 8.09 15.77 1.32
N GLU A 10 8.83 16.38 0.40
CA GLU A 10 8.26 17.26 -0.63
C GLU A 10 7.37 16.50 -1.61
N LYS A 11 7.80 15.33 -2.09
CA LYS A 11 6.96 14.48 -2.95
C LYS A 11 5.73 13.96 -2.19
N ALA A 12 5.91 13.51 -0.96
CA ALA A 12 4.82 13.01 -0.13
C ALA A 12 3.80 14.12 0.19
N LEU A 13 4.22 15.36 0.44
CA LEU A 13 3.34 16.51 0.62
C LEU A 13 2.48 16.76 -0.62
N ARG A 14 3.10 16.77 -1.81
CA ARG A 14 2.37 16.94 -3.07
C ARG A 14 1.31 15.86 -3.27
N VAL A 15 1.68 14.59 -3.07
CA VAL A 15 0.78 13.44 -3.22
C VAL A 15 -0.32 13.47 -2.17
N ALA A 16 0.00 13.79 -0.91
CA ALA A 16 -0.98 13.88 0.18
C ALA A 16 -2.00 15.00 -0.05
N LYS A 17 -1.56 16.18 -0.51
CA LYS A 17 -2.48 17.28 -0.87
C LYS A 17 -3.43 16.88 -1.99
N GLN A 18 -2.92 16.23 -3.03
CA GLN A 18 -3.74 15.72 -4.13
C GLN A 18 -4.74 14.66 -3.67
N ALA A 19 -4.33 13.74 -2.78
CA ALA A 19 -5.20 12.72 -2.22
C ALA A 19 -6.31 13.28 -1.31
N LEU A 20 -6.01 14.35 -0.58
CA LEU A 20 -6.97 15.06 0.28
C LEU A 20 -7.91 15.98 -0.52
N GLY A 21 -7.50 16.42 -1.71
CA GLY A 21 -8.28 17.34 -2.54
C GLY A 21 -8.65 18.61 -1.79
N ASN A 22 -9.95 18.96 -1.81
CA ASN A 22 -10.48 20.16 -1.15
C ASN A 22 -10.36 20.13 0.38
N HIS A 23 -10.03 18.98 0.98
CA HIS A 23 -9.83 18.86 2.43
C HIS A 23 -8.38 19.12 2.86
N ALA A 24 -7.45 19.37 1.92
CA ALA A 24 -6.06 19.71 2.26
C ALA A 24 -5.96 21.01 3.09
N GLY A 25 -4.85 21.17 3.81
CA GLY A 25 -4.59 22.33 4.65
C GLY A 25 -5.05 22.17 6.09
N LYS A 26 -5.02 23.28 6.84
CA LYS A 26 -5.39 23.31 8.25
C LYS A 26 -6.91 23.11 8.42
N PRO A 27 -7.35 22.29 9.38
CA PRO A 27 -8.77 22.21 9.73
C PRO A 27 -9.23 23.53 10.38
N GLU A 28 -10.52 23.85 10.24
CA GLU A 28 -11.14 25.03 10.85
C GLU A 28 -11.01 25.03 12.38
N SER A 29 -11.01 23.84 13.00
CA SER A 29 -10.79 23.64 14.43
C SER A 29 -9.35 23.95 14.90
N GLY A 30 -8.45 24.32 13.99
CA GLY A 30 -7.02 24.50 14.28
C GLY A 30 -6.23 23.19 14.41
N GLY A 31 -4.92 23.33 14.56
CA GLY A 31 -3.96 22.22 14.62
C GLY A 31 -3.12 22.09 13.34
N LEU A 32 -2.52 20.91 13.16
CA LEU A 32 -1.66 20.63 12.02
C LEU A 32 -2.43 20.56 10.69
N PRO A 33 -1.79 20.95 9.57
CA PRO A 33 -2.31 20.66 8.24
C PRO A 33 -2.62 19.16 8.07
N ARG A 34 -3.70 18.81 7.38
CA ARG A 34 -4.11 17.40 7.24
C ARG A 34 -3.07 16.56 6.49
N GLU A 35 -2.41 17.14 5.50
CA GLU A 35 -1.31 16.51 4.78
C GLU A 35 -0.09 16.25 5.68
N ALA A 36 0.12 17.06 6.72
CA ALA A 36 1.25 16.88 7.62
C ALA A 36 1.13 15.58 8.44
N HIS A 37 -0.10 15.21 8.85
CA HIS A 37 -0.32 13.91 9.49
C HIS A 37 0.05 12.75 8.55
N ILE A 38 -0.38 12.81 7.28
CA ILE A 38 -0.10 11.76 6.30
C ILE A 38 1.41 11.63 6.07
N VAL A 39 2.10 12.76 5.85
CA VAL A 39 3.54 12.76 5.58
C VAL A 39 4.35 12.33 6.80
N ALA A 40 3.92 12.70 8.01
CA ALA A 40 4.53 12.19 9.24
C ALA A 40 4.45 10.65 9.32
N HIS A 41 3.36 10.03 8.86
CA HIS A 41 3.28 8.57 8.77
C HIS A 41 4.21 7.99 7.70
N CYS A 42 4.42 8.68 6.57
CA CYS A 42 5.42 8.28 5.58
C CYS A 42 6.84 8.28 6.17
N ILE A 43 7.23 9.36 6.86
CA ILE A 43 8.54 9.48 7.54
C ILE A 43 8.68 8.35 8.57
N ARG A 44 7.67 8.18 9.43
CA ARG A 44 7.64 7.15 10.47
C ARG A 44 7.86 5.75 9.90
N LYS A 45 7.22 5.45 8.76
CA LYS A 45 7.33 4.14 8.12
C LYS A 45 8.65 3.97 7.37
N GLU A 46 9.17 5.02 6.73
CA GLU A 46 10.46 5.02 6.05
C GLU A 46 11.63 4.78 7.01
N GLU A 47 11.66 5.50 8.13
CA GLU A 47 12.76 5.38 9.11
C GLU A 47 12.51 4.30 10.17
N GLY A 48 11.34 3.64 10.15
CA GLY A 48 11.02 2.57 11.10
C GLY A 48 10.84 3.07 12.54
N HIS A 49 10.34 4.29 12.74
CA HIS A 49 10.24 4.93 14.05
C HIS A 49 8.94 4.63 14.83
N THR A 50 9.02 4.62 16.15
CA THR A 50 7.85 4.76 17.03
C THR A 50 7.25 6.17 16.89
N PHE A 51 6.08 6.42 17.50
CA PHE A 51 5.50 7.77 17.46
C PHE A 51 6.32 8.78 18.26
N THR A 52 6.97 8.36 19.35
CA THR A 52 7.87 9.21 20.13
C THR A 52 9.12 9.54 19.33
N GLU A 53 9.79 8.51 18.78
CA GLU A 53 10.97 8.70 17.94
C GLU A 53 10.69 9.58 16.72
N LEU A 54 9.50 9.48 16.11
CA LEU A 54 9.08 10.36 15.01
C LEU A 54 9.07 11.85 15.43
N VAL A 55 8.51 12.15 16.60
CA VAL A 55 8.43 13.53 17.12
C VAL A 55 9.83 14.05 17.40
N ASP A 56 10.64 13.28 18.13
CA ASP A 56 12.03 13.63 18.45
C ASP A 56 12.83 13.88 17.16
N ARG A 57 12.68 12.98 16.19
CA ARG A 57 13.39 13.04 14.90
C ARG A 57 13.02 14.27 14.09
N ILE A 58 11.72 14.56 13.95
CA ILE A 58 11.25 15.75 13.23
C ILE A 58 11.69 17.03 13.97
N GLY A 59 11.69 17.03 15.31
CA GLY A 59 12.17 18.16 16.12
C GLY A 59 13.62 18.55 15.85
N LEU A 60 14.45 17.60 15.43
CA LEU A 60 15.84 17.82 15.02
C LEU A 60 15.99 18.27 13.55
N MET A 61 14.89 18.44 12.82
CA MET A 61 14.88 18.75 11.39
C MET A 61 14.03 20.00 11.09
N PRO A 62 14.56 21.22 11.30
CA PRO A 62 13.82 22.47 11.10
C PRO A 62 13.20 22.59 9.70
N GLU A 63 13.91 22.17 8.66
CA GLU A 63 13.37 22.19 7.28
C GLU A 63 12.15 21.28 7.10
N VAL A 64 12.13 20.13 7.76
CA VAL A 64 10.97 19.23 7.76
C VAL A 64 9.83 19.82 8.58
N CYS A 65 10.13 20.38 9.75
CA CYS A 65 9.17 21.12 10.56
C CYS A 65 8.47 22.22 9.75
N ASP A 66 9.25 23.06 9.06
CA ASP A 66 8.73 24.16 8.22
C ASP A 66 7.81 23.63 7.10
N ARG A 67 8.22 22.56 6.42
CA ARG A 67 7.42 21.93 5.36
C ARG A 67 6.11 21.31 5.88
N LEU A 68 6.11 20.79 7.10
CA LEU A 68 4.94 20.21 7.75
C LEU A 68 4.07 21.24 8.50
N GLY A 69 4.54 22.49 8.63
CA GLY A 69 3.88 23.51 9.44
C GLY A 69 3.91 23.20 10.94
N ILE A 70 4.99 22.56 11.40
CA ILE A 70 5.26 22.26 12.81
C ILE A 70 6.23 23.31 13.34
N HIS A 71 5.94 23.87 14.52
CA HIS A 71 6.87 24.79 15.18
C HIS A 71 7.88 24.00 16.02
N PRO A 72 9.21 24.22 15.86
CA PRO A 72 10.24 23.48 16.62
C PRO A 72 10.10 23.59 18.15
N GLU A 73 9.65 24.75 18.64
CA GLU A 73 9.44 25.01 20.08
C GLU A 73 8.09 24.49 20.61
N ALA A 74 7.23 23.96 19.73
CA ALA A 74 5.90 23.48 20.07
C ALA A 74 5.57 22.21 19.28
N LEU A 75 6.40 21.18 19.50
CA LEU A 75 6.22 19.89 18.83
C LEU A 75 4.89 19.24 19.24
N PRO A 76 4.22 18.53 18.32
CA PRO A 76 3.02 17.77 18.64
C PRO A 76 3.33 16.64 19.61
N ASP A 77 2.42 16.40 20.55
CA ASP A 77 2.50 15.19 21.38
C ASP A 77 2.45 13.93 20.49
N PRO A 78 3.23 12.86 20.78
CA PRO A 78 3.22 11.62 19.99
C PRO A 78 1.83 11.01 19.76
N THR A 79 0.90 11.21 20.71
CA THR A 79 -0.49 10.75 20.57
C THR A 79 -1.24 11.45 19.44
N THR A 80 -0.84 12.68 19.07
CA THR A 80 -1.38 13.42 17.92
C THR A 80 -1.25 12.59 16.65
N PHE A 81 -0.05 12.06 16.38
CA PHE A 81 0.19 11.21 15.22
C PHE A 81 -0.48 9.85 15.38
N TYR A 82 -0.45 9.25 16.57
CA TYR A 82 -1.14 7.99 16.86
C TYR A 82 -2.65 8.05 16.52
N HIS A 83 -3.34 9.10 16.96
CA HIS A 83 -4.78 9.28 16.71
C HIS A 83 -5.08 9.72 15.27
N SER A 84 -4.15 10.41 14.61
CA SER A 84 -4.35 10.85 13.22
C SER A 84 -4.53 9.70 12.23
N VAL A 85 -4.07 8.48 12.53
CA VAL A 85 -4.31 7.29 11.68
C VAL A 85 -5.81 7.06 11.46
N ASP A 86 -6.61 7.22 12.53
CA ASP A 86 -8.05 6.97 12.52
C ASP A 86 -8.86 8.19 12.09
N ARG A 87 -8.26 9.39 12.15
CA ARG A 87 -8.87 10.63 11.69
C ARG A 87 -9.25 10.58 10.21
N TYR A 88 -8.55 9.76 9.43
CA TYR A 88 -8.81 9.59 8.01
C TYR A 88 -9.48 8.25 7.72
N ALA A 89 -10.62 8.34 7.02
CA ALA A 89 -11.30 7.18 6.48
C ALA A 89 -10.40 6.43 5.48
N MET A 90 -10.66 5.14 5.30
CA MET A 90 -9.86 4.27 4.43
C MET A 90 -9.76 4.81 2.99
N TYR A 91 -10.79 5.48 2.49
CA TYR A 91 -10.77 6.04 1.14
C TYR A 91 -9.67 7.11 0.94
N VAL A 92 -9.27 7.84 1.99
CA VAL A 92 -8.17 8.83 1.92
C VAL A 92 -6.84 8.11 1.73
N TRP A 93 -6.63 7.00 2.46
CA TRP A 93 -5.43 6.17 2.30
C TRP A 93 -5.39 5.51 0.92
N ARG A 94 -6.53 5.02 0.42
CA ARG A 94 -6.60 4.48 -0.96
C ARG A 94 -6.40 5.56 -2.02
N ALA A 95 -6.91 6.78 -1.77
CA ALA A 95 -6.63 7.93 -2.64
C ALA A 95 -5.14 8.26 -2.66
N LEU A 96 -4.45 8.18 -1.51
CA LEU A 96 -3.00 8.35 -1.44
C LEU A 96 -2.25 7.35 -2.32
N LEU A 97 -2.59 6.06 -2.24
CA LEU A 97 -2.01 5.01 -3.09
C LEU A 97 -2.29 5.26 -4.58
N ARG A 98 -3.54 5.57 -4.93
CA ARG A 98 -3.92 5.84 -6.31
C ARG A 98 -3.17 7.05 -6.88
N VAL A 99 -3.12 8.15 -6.14
CA VAL A 99 -2.45 9.39 -6.57
C VAL A 99 -0.93 9.19 -6.65
N SER A 100 -0.33 8.42 -5.74
CA SER A 100 1.11 8.11 -5.83
C SER A 100 1.43 7.28 -7.07
N ALA A 101 0.56 6.32 -7.43
CA ALA A 101 0.70 5.54 -8.65
C ALA A 101 0.55 6.40 -9.92
N GLN A 102 -0.35 7.37 -9.91
CA GLN A 102 -0.57 8.31 -11.02
C GLN A 102 0.61 9.26 -11.27
N GLN A 103 1.58 9.37 -10.35
CA GLN A 103 2.80 10.15 -10.59
C GLN A 103 3.78 9.44 -11.53
N LEU A 104 3.52 8.18 -11.89
CA LEU A 104 4.42 7.33 -12.65
C LEU A 104 3.72 6.83 -13.92
N ARG A 105 4.50 6.64 -14.99
CA ARG A 105 3.99 6.06 -16.24
C ARG A 105 3.52 4.64 -15.98
N GLN A 106 2.32 4.32 -16.48
CA GLN A 106 1.73 3.00 -16.45
C GLN A 106 1.83 2.38 -17.85
N SER A 107 2.19 1.10 -17.90
CA SER A 107 2.36 0.33 -19.13
C SER A 107 1.04 -0.16 -19.71
N GLY A 108 -0.02 -0.20 -18.89
CA GLY A 108 -1.29 -0.84 -19.21
C GLY A 108 -1.31 -2.35 -18.91
N HIS A 109 -0.19 -2.93 -18.51
CA HIS A 109 -0.06 -4.34 -18.13
C HIS A 109 0.13 -4.47 -16.62
N ILE A 110 -0.68 -5.33 -15.99
CA ILE A 110 -0.76 -5.44 -14.53
C ILE A 110 -0.62 -6.90 -14.11
N ALA A 111 0.29 -7.15 -13.19
CA ALA A 111 0.38 -8.40 -12.45
C ALA A 111 -0.42 -8.31 -11.15
N LEU A 112 -1.18 -9.36 -10.86
CA LEU A 112 -1.87 -9.57 -9.61
C LEU A 112 -1.23 -10.75 -8.91
N ASP A 113 -0.82 -10.52 -7.68
CA ASP A 113 -0.31 -11.57 -6.82
C ASP A 113 -0.70 -11.29 -5.37
N SER A 114 -0.43 -12.21 -4.46
CA SER A 114 -0.69 -11.98 -3.03
C SER A 114 0.52 -12.26 -2.16
N THR A 115 0.61 -11.52 -1.06
CA THR A 115 1.69 -11.66 -0.08
C THR A 115 1.17 -11.55 1.34
N PHE A 116 1.89 -12.12 2.29
CA PHE A 116 1.51 -12.10 3.70
C PHE A 116 2.35 -11.09 4.49
N PHE A 117 1.69 -10.34 5.37
CA PHE A 117 2.33 -9.49 6.37
C PHE A 117 2.15 -10.08 7.76
N GLU A 118 3.21 -10.09 8.55
CA GLU A 118 3.16 -10.57 9.93
C GLU A 118 2.45 -9.56 10.82
N ARG A 119 1.64 -10.05 11.76
CA ARG A 119 0.99 -9.24 12.78
C ARG A 119 1.82 -9.32 14.05
N ASP A 120 2.64 -8.30 14.30
CA ASP A 120 3.52 -8.25 15.46
C ASP A 120 2.73 -8.27 16.79
N GLN A 121 1.52 -7.69 16.77
CA GLN A 121 0.63 -7.65 17.93
C GLN A 121 -0.83 -7.82 17.47
N ALA A 122 -1.52 -8.86 17.93
CA ALA A 122 -2.97 -9.00 17.77
C ALA A 122 -3.68 -8.61 19.08
N SER A 123 -4.72 -7.78 19.02
CA SER A 123 -5.47 -7.42 20.23
C SER A 123 -6.14 -8.64 20.88
N GLN A 124 -6.05 -8.78 22.21
CA GLN A 124 -6.66 -9.89 22.97
C GLN A 124 -8.17 -10.04 22.70
N TYR A 125 -8.92 -8.93 22.61
CA TYR A 125 -10.35 -8.94 22.28
C TYR A 125 -10.64 -9.63 20.93
N TYR A 126 -9.78 -9.43 19.93
CA TYR A 126 -9.90 -10.06 18.62
C TYR A 126 -9.53 -11.55 18.66
N LEU A 127 -8.51 -11.92 19.43
CA LEU A 127 -8.09 -13.31 19.62
C LEU A 127 -9.17 -14.14 20.33
N GLN A 128 -9.82 -13.57 21.36
CA GLN A 128 -10.87 -14.22 22.14
C GLN A 128 -12.13 -14.52 21.32
N ARG A 129 -12.48 -13.65 20.36
CA ARG A 129 -13.69 -13.81 19.53
C ARG A 129 -13.53 -14.85 18.41
N GLN A 130 -12.31 -15.26 18.09
CA GLN A 130 -12.04 -16.05 16.87
C GLN A 130 -11.57 -17.48 17.13
N ASN A 131 -11.33 -17.90 18.38
CA ASN A 131 -10.85 -19.25 18.74
C ASN A 131 -9.68 -19.77 17.87
N ARG A 132 -8.95 -18.86 17.23
CA ARG A 132 -7.88 -19.08 16.25
C ARG A 132 -6.89 -17.92 16.33
N THR A 133 -5.60 -18.24 16.36
CA THR A 133 -4.51 -17.26 16.37
C THR A 133 -4.24 -16.81 14.94
N VAL A 134 -4.93 -15.78 14.45
CA VAL A 134 -4.64 -15.23 13.12
C VAL A 134 -3.36 -14.41 13.20
N THR A 135 -2.25 -14.94 12.67
CA THR A 135 -0.90 -14.37 12.77
C THR A 135 -0.53 -13.47 11.60
N THR A 136 -1.28 -13.51 10.49
CA THR A 136 -0.94 -12.79 9.26
C THR A 136 -2.10 -12.00 8.66
N ILE A 137 -1.78 -11.05 7.79
CA ILE A 137 -2.71 -10.38 6.87
C ILE A 137 -2.29 -10.72 5.46
N LYS A 138 -3.24 -11.15 4.63
CA LYS A 138 -3.03 -11.35 3.20
C LYS A 138 -3.30 -10.02 2.48
N ALA A 139 -2.34 -9.57 1.69
CA ALA A 139 -2.42 -8.39 0.86
C ALA A 139 -2.25 -8.81 -0.60
N THR A 140 -3.23 -8.49 -1.43
CA THR A 140 -3.23 -8.78 -2.87
C THR A 140 -3.08 -7.46 -3.60
N THR A 141 -2.03 -7.28 -4.41
CA THR A 141 -1.83 -6.02 -5.12
C THR A 141 -2.11 -6.13 -6.61
N LEU A 142 -2.43 -4.98 -7.19
CA LEU A 142 -2.34 -4.75 -8.62
C LEU A 142 -1.05 -3.98 -8.88
N THR A 143 -0.10 -4.59 -9.58
CA THR A 143 1.23 -4.02 -9.82
C THR A 143 1.49 -3.89 -11.32
N ASP A 144 1.83 -2.70 -11.77
CA ASP A 144 2.24 -2.46 -13.17
C ASP A 144 3.52 -3.24 -13.49
N THR A 145 3.53 -3.99 -14.59
CA THR A 145 4.61 -4.95 -14.88
C THR A 145 5.89 -4.29 -15.38
N GLU A 146 5.86 -3.06 -15.89
CA GLU A 146 7.08 -2.36 -16.31
C GLU A 146 7.63 -1.46 -15.20
N SER A 147 6.77 -0.59 -14.66
CA SER A 147 7.17 0.41 -13.69
C SER A 147 7.24 -0.11 -12.26
N LEU A 148 6.71 -1.30 -11.97
CA LEU A 148 6.61 -1.90 -10.63
C LEU A 148 5.82 -1.01 -9.63
N VAL A 149 4.93 -0.19 -10.16
CA VAL A 149 4.06 0.69 -9.37
C VAL A 149 2.86 -0.10 -8.90
N VAL A 150 2.52 0.05 -7.63
CA VAL A 150 1.34 -0.58 -7.05
C VAL A 150 0.13 0.34 -7.24
N LEU A 151 -0.83 -0.11 -8.03
CA LEU A 151 -2.04 0.63 -8.40
C LEU A 151 -3.11 0.53 -7.32
N ASP A 152 -3.23 -0.64 -6.70
CA ASP A 152 -4.22 -0.91 -5.66
C ASP A 152 -3.80 -2.08 -4.79
N VAL A 153 -4.41 -2.20 -3.61
CA VAL A 153 -4.23 -3.33 -2.71
C VAL A 153 -5.55 -3.71 -2.04
N HIS A 154 -5.83 -5.02 -2.05
CA HIS A 154 -6.88 -5.64 -1.26
C HIS A 154 -6.27 -6.35 -0.05
N CYS A 155 -6.76 -6.05 1.15
CA CYS A 155 -6.34 -6.70 2.39
C CYS A 155 -7.45 -7.59 2.92
N CYS A 156 -7.12 -8.83 3.27
CA CYS A 156 -8.02 -9.73 3.98
C CYS A 156 -7.31 -10.39 5.17
N ILE A 157 -8.09 -10.70 6.19
CA ILE A 157 -7.67 -11.51 7.33
C ILE A 157 -8.38 -12.83 7.14
N GLU A 158 -7.65 -13.94 7.20
CA GLU A 158 -8.19 -15.28 6.95
C GLU A 158 -9.57 -15.47 7.60
N ARG A 159 -10.57 -15.63 6.73
CA ARG A 159 -11.80 -16.37 7.02
C ARG A 159 -11.75 -17.61 6.13
N GLU A 160 -12.38 -18.67 6.59
CA GLU A 160 -12.48 -19.99 5.91
C GLU A 160 -12.95 -19.95 4.44
N HIS A 161 -13.42 -18.80 3.95
CA HIS A 161 -13.74 -18.58 2.55
C HIS A 161 -13.09 -17.28 2.09
N ASP A 162 -12.03 -17.42 1.28
CA ASP A 162 -11.37 -16.35 0.54
C ASP A 162 -12.44 -15.50 -0.17
N THR A 163 -12.73 -14.31 0.37
CA THR A 163 -13.68 -13.40 -0.26
C THR A 163 -12.97 -12.71 -1.41
N LYS A 164 -13.24 -13.21 -2.62
CA LYS A 164 -12.74 -12.71 -3.90
C LYS A 164 -13.20 -11.27 -4.12
N ALA A 165 -12.30 -10.29 -4.04
CA ALA A 165 -12.60 -8.88 -4.27
C ALA A 165 -11.91 -8.37 -5.55
N GLY A 166 -12.63 -8.38 -6.68
CA GLY A 166 -12.07 -8.04 -8.01
C GLY A 166 -11.54 -6.60 -8.10
N PRO A 167 -10.52 -6.34 -8.96
CA PRO A 167 -10.80 -5.65 -10.24
C PRO A 167 -9.81 -5.90 -11.43
N ARG A 168 -10.14 -5.24 -12.56
CA ARG A 168 -9.54 -5.04 -13.93
C ARG A 168 -8.09 -5.42 -14.26
N VAL A 169 -7.92 -5.99 -15.48
CA VAL A 169 -6.73 -6.46 -16.26
C VAL A 169 -5.64 -7.09 -15.42
N VAL A 170 -5.41 -8.40 -15.58
CA VAL A 170 -4.66 -9.15 -14.57
C VAL A 170 -3.88 -10.35 -15.14
N VAL A 171 -2.58 -10.42 -14.82
CA VAL A 171 -1.78 -11.65 -14.85
C VAL A 171 -1.71 -12.25 -13.44
N ALA A 172 -2.21 -13.47 -13.21
CA ALA A 172 -2.40 -14.04 -11.87
C ALA A 172 -1.95 -15.52 -11.72
N ASP A 173 -1.68 -16.01 -10.49
CA ASP A 173 -1.50 -17.46 -10.28
C ASP A 173 -2.76 -18.26 -10.58
N ASN A 174 -2.50 -19.56 -10.69
CA ASN A 174 -3.44 -20.62 -10.43
C ASN A 174 -4.30 -20.50 -9.15
N GLY A 175 -3.99 -19.64 -8.16
CA GLY A 175 -4.82 -19.38 -6.98
C GLY A 175 -6.04 -18.52 -7.32
N PHE A 176 -5.98 -17.84 -8.46
CA PHE A 176 -7.04 -17.00 -9.01
C PHE A 176 -7.77 -17.66 -10.19
N GLN A 177 -7.50 -18.93 -10.48
CA GLN A 177 -8.16 -19.69 -11.56
C GLN A 177 -9.69 -19.76 -11.37
N ASP A 178 -10.17 -19.69 -10.13
CA ASP A 178 -11.60 -19.71 -9.81
C ASP A 178 -12.19 -18.30 -9.52
N TRP A 179 -11.43 -17.21 -9.68
CA TRP A 179 -11.85 -15.87 -9.21
C TRP A 179 -13.16 -15.40 -9.84
N HIS A 180 -13.25 -15.48 -11.16
CA HIS A 180 -14.39 -15.06 -11.96
C HIS A 180 -14.71 -16.14 -12.99
N THR A 181 -15.97 -16.21 -13.41
CA THR A 181 -16.27 -16.91 -14.65
C THR A 181 -15.62 -16.12 -15.80
N GLU A 182 -14.97 -16.77 -16.77
CA GLU A 182 -14.33 -16.10 -17.92
C GLU A 182 -15.23 -15.04 -18.59
N TYR A 183 -16.55 -15.25 -18.54
CA TYR A 183 -17.60 -14.34 -19.00
C TYR A 183 -17.70 -12.99 -18.26
N GLU A 184 -17.39 -12.96 -16.96
CA GLU A 184 -17.47 -11.71 -16.20
C GLU A 184 -16.28 -10.78 -16.52
N LEU A 185 -15.14 -11.36 -16.88
CA LEU A 185 -13.94 -10.60 -17.27
C LEU A 185 -14.04 -10.10 -18.71
N SER A 186 -14.59 -10.91 -19.63
CA SER A 186 -14.81 -10.50 -21.02
C SER A 186 -15.82 -9.35 -21.15
N ALA A 187 -16.79 -9.25 -20.23
CA ALA A 187 -17.73 -8.12 -20.19
C ALA A 187 -17.07 -6.76 -19.91
N TYR A 188 -15.84 -6.76 -19.37
CA TYR A 188 -15.07 -5.54 -19.10
C TYR A 188 -14.01 -5.24 -20.17
N ASP A 189 -13.99 -5.98 -21.27
CA ASP A 189 -12.99 -5.87 -22.36
C ASP A 189 -11.55 -5.97 -21.82
N LEU A 190 -11.30 -6.99 -20.99
CA LEU A 190 -10.02 -7.21 -20.32
C LEU A 190 -9.32 -8.45 -20.88
N ASP A 191 -8.07 -8.27 -21.30
CA ASP A 191 -7.16 -9.39 -21.53
C ASP A 191 -6.70 -9.96 -20.18
N TYR A 192 -6.97 -11.24 -19.93
CA TYR A 192 -6.71 -11.92 -18.66
C TYR A 192 -5.83 -13.16 -18.88
N CYS A 193 -4.67 -13.21 -18.22
CA CYS A 193 -3.74 -14.33 -18.33
C CYS A 193 -3.59 -15.04 -16.99
N VAL A 194 -4.14 -16.25 -16.88
CA VAL A 194 -4.00 -17.10 -15.69
C VAL A 194 -3.37 -18.44 -16.02
N HIS A 195 -2.53 -18.92 -15.12
CA HIS A 195 -2.00 -20.26 -15.24
C HIS A 195 -3.03 -21.32 -14.88
N HIS A 196 -3.42 -22.14 -15.85
CA HIS A 196 -4.30 -23.28 -15.66
C HIS A 196 -3.53 -24.49 -15.10
N ARG A 197 -4.00 -25.07 -14.00
CA ARG A 197 -3.40 -26.28 -13.41
C ARG A 197 -3.64 -27.52 -14.27
N GLY A 198 -2.67 -28.45 -14.20
CA GLY A 198 -2.78 -29.79 -14.79
C GLY A 198 -2.24 -29.89 -16.21
N SER A 199 -2.22 -31.11 -16.74
CA SER A 199 -1.63 -31.48 -18.03
C SER A 199 -2.65 -31.71 -19.15
N LYS A 200 -3.92 -31.34 -18.94
CA LYS A 200 -4.96 -31.48 -19.96
C LYS A 200 -4.57 -30.67 -21.20
N PRO A 201 -4.82 -31.15 -22.44
CA PRO A 201 -4.42 -30.45 -23.66
C PRO A 201 -4.90 -28.99 -23.73
N MET A 202 -6.14 -28.72 -23.29
CA MET A 202 -6.66 -27.34 -23.22
C MET A 202 -5.94 -26.46 -22.19
N ALA A 203 -5.51 -27.01 -21.05
CA ALA A 203 -4.73 -26.25 -20.07
C ALA A 203 -3.33 -25.92 -20.62
N VAL A 204 -2.70 -26.89 -21.31
CA VAL A 204 -1.41 -26.68 -21.97
C VAL A 204 -1.51 -25.63 -23.08
N ALA A 205 -2.55 -25.70 -23.91
CA ALA A 205 -2.79 -24.74 -24.98
C ALA A 205 -3.03 -23.31 -24.45
N HIS A 206 -3.89 -23.15 -23.43
CA HIS A 206 -4.12 -21.85 -22.80
C HIS A 206 -2.84 -21.30 -22.16
N ASN A 207 -2.08 -22.14 -21.44
CA ASN A 207 -0.82 -21.70 -20.84
C ASN A 207 0.22 -21.28 -21.90
N ALA A 208 0.26 -21.95 -23.06
CA ALA A 208 1.13 -21.55 -24.16
C ALA A 208 0.72 -20.19 -24.76
N LEU A 209 -0.59 -19.96 -24.94
CA LEU A 209 -1.13 -18.68 -25.40
C LEU A 209 -0.87 -17.56 -24.38
N ASN A 210 -1.07 -17.83 -23.09
CA ASN A 210 -0.80 -16.88 -22.02
C ASN A 210 0.69 -16.49 -21.96
N ARG A 211 1.62 -17.43 -22.20
CA ARG A 211 3.05 -17.11 -22.32
C ARG A 211 3.34 -16.18 -23.49
N ALA A 212 2.73 -16.43 -24.66
CA ALA A 212 2.86 -15.54 -25.81
C ALA A 212 2.30 -14.13 -25.52
N ASN A 213 1.28 -14.04 -24.67
CA ASN A 213 0.67 -12.78 -24.23
C ASN A 213 1.33 -12.17 -22.96
N GLY A 214 2.54 -12.62 -22.59
CA GLY A 214 3.33 -11.97 -21.54
C GLY A 214 3.09 -12.45 -20.11
N TYR A 215 2.47 -13.62 -19.90
CA TYR A 215 2.27 -14.23 -18.57
C TYR A 215 3.56 -14.33 -17.74
N GLU A 216 4.72 -14.42 -18.38
CA GLU A 216 6.03 -14.50 -17.72
C GLU A 216 6.35 -13.28 -16.85
N GLN A 217 5.65 -12.15 -17.02
CA GLN A 217 5.86 -10.94 -16.22
C GLN A 217 5.23 -11.01 -14.82
N ARG A 218 4.60 -12.11 -14.43
CA ARG A 218 3.88 -12.24 -13.14
C ARG A 218 4.74 -11.98 -11.90
N TRP A 219 5.86 -12.69 -11.77
CA TRP A 219 7.15 -12.05 -11.58
C TRP A 219 7.28 -10.73 -10.80
N MET A 220 6.83 -9.70 -11.50
CA MET A 220 7.03 -8.30 -11.18
C MET A 220 6.25 -7.90 -9.92
N ALA A 221 5.09 -8.52 -9.66
CA ALA A 221 4.36 -8.29 -8.42
C ALA A 221 5.19 -8.74 -7.19
N GLU A 222 5.86 -9.90 -7.24
CA GLU A 222 6.75 -10.38 -6.17
C GLU A 222 7.93 -9.44 -5.92
N THR A 223 8.45 -8.82 -6.98
CA THR A 223 9.51 -7.82 -6.89
C THR A 223 9.04 -6.59 -6.12
N SER A 224 7.82 -6.12 -6.37
CA SER A 224 7.24 -5.00 -5.62
C SER A 224 7.09 -5.33 -4.12
N TYR A 225 6.73 -6.57 -3.77
CA TYR A 225 6.63 -7.01 -2.38
C TYR A 225 7.98 -7.07 -1.71
N SER A 226 8.95 -7.68 -2.37
CA SER A 226 10.31 -7.85 -1.84
C SER A 226 10.95 -6.51 -1.55
N THR A 227 10.82 -5.55 -2.47
CA THR A 227 11.33 -4.17 -2.29
C THR A 227 10.63 -3.46 -1.14
N THR A 228 9.29 -3.53 -1.08
CA THR A 228 8.51 -2.89 -0.01
C THR A 228 8.88 -3.46 1.36
N LYS A 229 8.91 -4.79 1.49
CA LYS A 229 9.21 -5.46 2.77
C LYS A 229 10.64 -5.26 3.24
N ARG A 230 11.62 -5.26 2.33
CA ARG A 230 13.03 -5.00 2.68
C ARG A 230 13.24 -3.57 3.17
N THR A 231 12.53 -2.60 2.58
CA THR A 231 12.71 -1.19 2.91
C THR A 231 11.86 -0.73 4.10
N GLN A 232 10.75 -1.40 4.41
CA GLN A 232 9.76 -0.91 5.40
C GLN A 232 9.34 -1.96 6.45
N ALA A 233 10.10 -3.07 6.53
CA ALA A 233 9.86 -4.27 7.34
C ALA A 233 8.60 -5.09 6.94
N SER A 234 8.64 -6.39 7.22
CA SER A 234 7.54 -7.34 6.93
C SER A 234 6.44 -7.38 8.00
N ALA A 235 6.69 -6.82 9.18
CA ALA A 235 5.77 -6.84 10.32
C ALA A 235 4.96 -5.54 10.44
N LEU A 236 3.67 -5.69 10.72
CA LEU A 236 2.74 -4.57 10.97
C LEU A 236 2.72 -4.22 12.45
N ARG A 237 2.84 -2.93 12.76
CA ARG A 237 2.98 -2.46 14.15
C ARG A 237 1.65 -2.27 14.86
N SER A 238 0.57 -2.05 14.11
CA SER A 238 -0.72 -1.78 14.73
C SER A 238 -1.36 -3.03 15.34
N ARG A 239 -2.02 -2.87 16.48
CA ARG A 239 -2.80 -3.93 17.16
C ARG A 239 -4.18 -4.18 16.54
N PHE A 240 -4.72 -3.17 15.86
CA PHE A 240 -6.08 -3.17 15.35
C PHE A 240 -6.11 -3.44 13.85
N TRP A 241 -6.94 -4.39 13.40
CA TRP A 241 -6.99 -4.83 12.00
C TRP A 241 -7.24 -3.68 11.01
N TYR A 242 -8.12 -2.74 11.35
CA TYR A 242 -8.46 -1.63 10.46
C TYR A 242 -7.30 -0.62 10.30
N ARG A 243 -6.42 -0.51 11.30
CA ARG A 243 -5.18 0.26 11.20
C ARG A 243 -4.09 -0.51 10.48
N GLN A 244 -4.03 -1.83 10.67
CA GLN A 244 -3.12 -2.71 9.93
C GLN A 244 -3.38 -2.61 8.41
N PHE A 245 -4.64 -2.53 7.97
CA PHE A 245 -4.97 -2.31 6.55
C PHE A 245 -4.50 -0.94 6.02
N ARG A 246 -4.66 0.12 6.81
CA ARG A 246 -4.13 1.46 6.47
C ARG A 246 -2.61 1.45 6.39
N GLU A 247 -1.95 0.70 7.28
CA GLU A 247 -0.50 0.54 7.27
C GLU A 247 -0.03 -0.14 5.98
N VAL A 248 -0.69 -1.23 5.54
CA VAL A 248 -0.37 -1.88 4.26
C VAL A 248 -0.55 -0.93 3.07
N VAL A 249 -1.65 -0.18 3.02
CA VAL A 249 -1.87 0.81 1.95
C VAL A 249 -0.79 1.90 1.96
N LEU A 250 -0.44 2.42 3.15
CA LEU A 250 0.62 3.40 3.31
C LEU A 250 1.97 2.85 2.83
N MET A 251 2.26 1.57 3.08
CA MET A 251 3.52 0.96 2.67
C MET A 251 3.69 0.97 1.15
N PHE A 252 2.66 0.57 0.42
CA PHE A 252 2.67 0.59 -1.04
C PHE A 252 2.60 2.02 -1.61
N ALA A 253 1.89 2.94 -0.93
CA ALA A 253 1.90 4.34 -1.32
C ALA A 253 3.30 4.94 -1.17
N LEU A 254 4.01 4.63 -0.08
CA LEU A 254 5.39 5.05 0.17
C LEU A 254 6.35 4.42 -0.85
N HIS A 255 6.19 3.14 -1.18
CA HIS A 255 6.95 2.49 -2.27
C HIS A 255 6.83 3.29 -3.57
N ASN A 256 5.61 3.64 -4.00
CA ASN A 256 5.41 4.45 -5.20
C ASN A 256 6.05 5.84 -5.09
N ILE A 257 5.89 6.53 -3.95
CA ILE A 257 6.48 7.86 -3.74
C ILE A 257 8.01 7.80 -3.85
N LYS A 258 8.66 6.79 -3.26
CA LYS A 258 10.12 6.61 -3.36
C LYS A 258 10.57 6.45 -4.81
N LYS A 259 9.83 5.71 -5.62
CA LYS A 259 10.10 5.58 -7.07
C LYS A 259 10.01 6.91 -7.83
N THR A 260 9.27 7.91 -7.32
CA THR A 260 9.25 9.26 -7.91
C THR A 260 10.46 10.10 -7.53
N VAL A 261 11.13 9.77 -6.41
CA VAL A 261 12.36 10.43 -5.95
C VAL A 261 13.58 9.89 -6.71
N GLU A 262 13.63 8.58 -6.94
CA GLU A 262 14.75 7.90 -7.63
C GLU A 262 14.85 8.21 -9.14
N LYS A 263 13.81 8.79 -9.74
CA LYS A 263 13.77 9.18 -11.16
C LYS A 263 14.31 10.59 -11.47
N LEU A 264 14.86 11.29 -10.47
CA LEU A 264 15.58 12.55 -10.63
C LEU A 264 17.08 12.30 -10.57
#